data_AF-A0A377K2M4-F1
#
_entry.id   AF-A0A377K2M4-F1
#
_cell.length_a   1.000
_cell.length_b   1.000
_cell.length_c   1.000
_cell.angle_alpha   90.00
_cell.angle_beta   90.00
_cell.angle_gamma   90.00
#
_symmetry.space_group_name_H-M   'P 1'
#
loop_
_entity.id
_entity.type
_entity.pdbx_description
1 polymer ?
#
loop_
_entity_poly.entity_id
_entity_poly.type
_entity_poly.pdbx_seq_one_letter_code
_entity_poly.pdbx_strand_id
1 'polypeptide(L)'
;MLQLNLANAYLQGGQPQEAANILNRYTFNNKDDSNGWDLLAQAEAALNNRDQELAARAEGYALAGRLDQAISLLSSASFSGEIRQPATSALRCAHRPVAPAAGTL
;
A
#
# COMPACT_ATOMS: atom_id res chain seq x y z
N MET A 1 3.33 23.92 2.09
CA MET A 1 2.78 24.95 1.17
C MET A 1 3.60 25.15 -0.12
N LEU A 2 4.89 25.54 -0.09
CA LEU A 2 5.64 25.85 -1.34
C LEU A 2 5.94 24.62 -2.23
N GLN A 3 6.29 23.49 -1.60
CA GLN A 3 6.63 22.24 -2.31
C GLN A 3 5.43 21.65 -3.07
N LEU A 4 4.22 21.92 -2.57
CA LEU A 4 2.96 21.44 -3.12
C LEU A 4 2.58 22.22 -4.39
N ASN A 5 2.79 23.55 -4.39
CA ASN A 5 2.65 24.37 -5.61
C ASN A 5 3.68 23.98 -6.69
N LEU A 6 4.91 23.68 -6.28
CA LEU A 6 5.96 23.23 -7.20
C LEU A 6 5.59 21.89 -7.84
N ALA A 7 5.13 20.92 -7.06
CA ALA A 7 4.67 19.63 -7.58
C ALA A 7 3.48 19.78 -8.54
N ASN A 8 2.53 20.67 -8.23
CA ASN A 8 1.40 20.96 -9.11
C ASN A 8 1.83 21.61 -10.44
N ALA A 9 2.89 22.44 -10.43
CA ALA A 9 3.48 22.98 -11.66
C ALA A 9 4.14 21.88 -12.50
N TYR A 10 4.83 20.92 -11.87
CA TYR A 10 5.41 19.76 -12.56
C TYR A 10 4.36 18.84 -13.16
N LEU A 11 3.24 18.60 -12.46
CA LEU A 11 2.10 17.84 -13.00
C LEU A 11 1.51 18.52 -14.23
N GLN A 12 1.29 19.83 -14.17
CA GLN A 12 0.82 20.61 -15.31
C GLN A 12 1.85 20.69 -16.45
N GLY A 13 3.13 20.65 -16.13
CA GLY A 13 4.24 20.59 -17.09
C GLY A 13 4.45 19.24 -17.75
N GLY A 14 3.63 18.22 -17.43
CA GLY A 14 3.78 16.86 -17.96
C GLY A 14 4.98 16.10 -17.38
N GLN A 15 5.46 16.51 -16.20
CA GLN A 15 6.55 15.87 -15.47
C GLN A 15 6.03 15.27 -14.15
N PRO A 16 5.14 14.26 -14.20
CA PRO A 16 4.57 13.66 -13.00
C PRO A 16 5.62 12.93 -12.14
N GLN A 17 6.76 12.54 -12.73
CA GLN A 17 7.85 11.85 -12.04
C GLN A 17 8.60 12.77 -11.06
N GLU A 18 8.94 13.98 -11.50
CA GLU A 18 9.51 15.02 -10.66
C GLU A 18 8.53 15.48 -9.58
N ALA A 19 7.25 15.61 -9.94
CA ALA A 19 6.20 15.91 -8.98
C ALA A 19 6.13 14.85 -7.88
N ALA A 20 6.08 13.57 -8.25
CA ALA A 20 6.08 12.44 -7.34
C ALA A 20 7.30 12.43 -6.41
N ASN A 21 8.50 12.72 -6.91
CA ASN A 21 9.72 12.74 -6.10
C ASN A 21 9.70 13.86 -5.03
N ILE A 22 9.23 15.05 -5.42
CA ILE A 22 9.06 16.18 -4.48
C ILE A 22 7.98 15.85 -3.45
N LEU A 23 6.86 15.31 -3.89
CA LEU A 23 5.74 14.92 -3.02
C LEU A 23 6.15 13.81 -2.06
N ASN A 24 6.92 12.82 -2.49
CA ASN A 24 7.42 11.73 -1.63
C ASN A 24 8.24 12.27 -0.46
N ARG A 25 9.15 13.23 -0.72
CA ARG A 25 9.88 13.91 0.36
C ARG A 25 8.96 14.76 1.23
N TYR A 26 7.98 15.44 0.65
CA TYR A 26 7.03 16.27 1.39
C TYR A 26 6.18 15.44 2.34
N THR A 27 5.57 14.35 1.88
CA THR A 27 4.76 13.43 2.67
C THR A 27 5.60 12.73 3.73
N PHE A 28 6.86 12.39 3.43
CA PHE A 28 7.76 11.81 4.43
C PHE A 28 8.10 12.78 5.57
N ASN A 29 8.26 14.07 5.28
CA ASN A 29 8.53 15.09 6.28
C ASN A 29 7.27 15.62 6.98
N ASN A 30 6.13 15.60 6.29
CA ASN A 30 4.84 16.11 6.75
C ASN A 30 3.83 14.96 6.72
N LYS A 31 4.10 13.94 7.52
CA LYS A 31 3.33 12.70 7.54
C LYS A 31 1.86 12.97 7.85
N ASP A 32 1.60 13.99 8.66
CA ASP A 32 0.28 14.38 9.16
C ASP A 32 -0.57 15.18 8.14
N ASP A 33 0.02 15.54 6.99
CA ASP A 33 -0.61 16.41 5.99
C ASP A 33 -1.27 15.58 4.87
N SER A 34 -2.57 15.30 5.04
CA SER A 34 -3.37 14.50 4.11
C SER A 34 -3.41 15.09 2.68
N ASN A 35 -3.28 16.41 2.53
CA ASN A 35 -3.23 17.05 1.21
C ASN A 35 -1.99 16.65 0.41
N GLY A 36 -0.87 16.38 1.09
CA GLY A 36 0.35 15.89 0.43
C GLY A 36 0.17 14.49 -0.12
N TRP A 37 -0.51 13.62 0.63
CA TRP A 37 -0.79 12.24 0.23
C TRP A 37 -1.76 12.14 -0.95
N ASP A 38 -2.78 13.00 -1.01
CA ASP A 38 -3.72 13.03 -2.15
C ASP A 38 -3.02 13.46 -3.45
N LEU A 39 -2.17 14.49 -3.40
CA LEU A 39 -1.39 14.93 -4.54
C LEU A 39 -0.35 13.89 -4.98
N LEU A 40 0.28 13.19 -4.03
CA LEU A 40 1.17 12.06 -4.34
C LEU A 40 0.39 10.98 -5.09
N ALA A 41 -0.79 10.60 -4.62
CA ALA A 41 -1.63 9.60 -5.28
C ALA A 41 -1.99 10.02 -6.72
N GLN A 42 -2.29 11.30 -6.95
CA GLN A 42 -2.55 11.83 -8.30
C GLN A 42 -1.30 11.78 -9.21
N ALA A 43 -0.12 12.11 -8.67
CA ALA A 43 1.13 12.02 -9.42
C ALA A 43 1.48 10.56 -9.79
N GLU A 44 1.34 9.64 -8.83
CA GLU A 44 1.56 8.21 -9.06
C GLU A 44 0.53 7.60 -10.02
N ALA A 45 -0.72 8.06 -9.98
CA ALA A 45 -1.74 7.68 -10.96
C ALA A 45 -1.37 8.14 -12.38
N ALA A 46 -0.81 9.34 -12.54
CA ALA A 46 -0.32 9.83 -13.82
C ALA A 46 0.90 9.04 -14.32
N LEU A 47 1.68 8.45 -13.42
CA LEU A 47 2.80 7.54 -13.73
C LEU A 47 2.37 6.09 -13.94
N ASN A 48 1.08 5.78 -13.77
CA ASN A 48 0.53 4.43 -13.80
C ASN A 48 1.08 3.50 -12.69
N ASN A 49 1.57 4.07 -11.59
CA ASN A 49 2.09 3.36 -10.41
C ASN A 49 0.97 3.06 -9.41
N ARG A 50 0.12 2.09 -9.75
CA ARG A 50 -1.07 1.75 -8.96
C ARG A 50 -0.77 1.36 -7.51
N ASP A 51 0.33 0.67 -7.25
CA ASP A 51 0.71 0.26 -5.89
C ASP A 51 1.05 1.48 -5.01
N GLN A 52 1.73 2.49 -5.56
CA GLN A 52 2.09 3.70 -4.80
C GLN A 52 0.89 4.64 -4.62
N GLU A 53 -0.01 4.73 -5.61
CA GLU A 53 -1.28 5.43 -5.48
C GLU A 53 -2.11 4.89 -4.31
N LEU A 54 -2.24 3.56 -4.23
CA LEU A 54 -2.99 2.88 -3.17
C LEU A 54 -2.34 3.06 -1.80
N ALA A 55 -1.01 2.99 -1.72
CA ALA A 55 -0.26 3.26 -0.49
C ALA A 55 -0.49 4.69 0.01
N ALA A 56 -0.38 5.68 -0.87
CA ALA A 56 -0.60 7.09 -0.54
C ALA A 56 -2.04 7.35 -0.05
N ARG A 57 -3.04 6.74 -0.71
CA ARG A 57 -4.45 6.82 -0.27
C ARG A 57 -4.67 6.15 1.08
N ALA A 58 -4.05 5.01 1.33
CA ALA A 58 -4.15 4.32 2.61
C ALA A 58 -3.56 5.14 3.76
N GLU A 59 -2.43 5.82 3.54
CA GLU A 59 -1.86 6.75 4.53
C GLU A 59 -2.83 7.91 4.83
N GLY A 60 -3.48 8.48 3.81
CA GLY A 60 -4.52 9.49 4.01
C GLY A 60 -5.67 9.02 4.92
N TYR A 61 -6.12 7.77 4.78
CA TYR A 61 -7.12 7.18 5.67
C TYR A 61 -6.60 6.91 7.08
N ALA A 62 -5.34 6.49 7.21
CA ALA A 62 -4.70 6.29 8.51
C ALA A 62 -4.63 7.60 9.30
N LEU A 63 -4.29 8.71 8.64
CA LEU A 63 -4.25 10.06 9.24
C LEU A 63 -5.62 10.60 9.63
N ALA A 64 -6.66 10.23 8.88
CA ALA A 64 -8.04 10.56 9.23
C ALA A 64 -8.56 9.77 10.46
N GLY A 65 -7.72 8.97 11.11
CA GLY A 65 -8.10 8.07 12.21
C GLY A 65 -8.88 6.85 11.75
N ARG A 66 -8.96 6.60 10.44
CA ARG A 66 -9.69 5.48 9.82
C ARG A 66 -8.75 4.33 9.47
N LEU A 67 -7.98 3.87 10.45
CA LEU A 67 -7.01 2.79 10.30
C LEU A 67 -7.64 1.47 9.81
N ASP A 68 -8.85 1.11 10.28
CA ASP A 68 -9.56 -0.09 9.81
C ASP A 68 -9.87 -0.07 8.30
N GLN A 69 -10.21 1.11 7.75
CA GLN A 69 -10.50 1.24 6.32
C GLN A 69 -9.21 1.26 5.50
N ALA A 70 -8.14 1.89 6.02
CA ALA A 70 -6.81 1.85 5.41
C ALA A 70 -6.29 0.42 5.29
N ILE A 71 -6.41 -0.39 6.35
CA ILE A 71 -6.00 -1.79 6.38
C ILE A 71 -6.83 -2.61 5.38
N SER A 72 -8.14 -2.41 5.33
CA SER A 72 -9.00 -3.12 4.37
C SER A 72 -8.62 -2.79 2.91
N LEU A 73 -8.34 -1.51 2.63
CA LEU A 73 -7.92 -1.03 1.31
C LEU A 73 -6.55 -1.61 0.92
N LEU A 74 -5.56 -1.53 1.82
CA LEU A 74 -4.24 -2.13 1.63
C LEU A 74 -4.33 -3.63 1.46
N SER A 75 -5.13 -4.34 2.26
CA SER A 75 -5.28 -5.79 2.12
C SER A 75 -5.84 -6.18 0.74
N SER A 76 -6.75 -5.38 0.18
CA SER A 76 -7.24 -5.57 -1.19
C SER A 76 -6.19 -5.23 -2.28
N ALA A 77 -5.35 -4.22 -2.03
CA ALA A 77 -4.26 -3.81 -2.92
C ALA A 77 -3.10 -4.82 -2.91
N SER A 78 -2.70 -5.27 -1.72
CA SER A 78 -1.66 -6.27 -1.48
C SER A 78 -2.02 -7.62 -2.09
N PHE A 79 -3.30 -8.01 -2.14
CA PHE A 79 -3.72 -9.20 -2.89
C PHE A 79 -3.43 -9.12 -4.39
N SER A 80 -3.29 -7.92 -4.95
CA SER A 80 -2.95 -7.70 -6.36
C SER A 80 -1.45 -7.53 -6.61
N GLY A 81 -0.69 -7.00 -5.64
CA GLY A 81 0.76 -6.77 -5.75
C GLY A 81 1.65 -7.88 -5.17
N GLU A 82 1.15 -8.67 -4.23
CA GLU A 82 1.91 -9.66 -3.45
C GLU A 82 1.54 -11.12 -3.81
N ILE A 83 1.67 -11.51 -5.07
CA ILE A 83 2.10 -12.88 -5.39
C ILE A 83 3.65 -12.91 -5.44
N ARG A 84 4.27 -12.28 -4.43
CA ARG A 84 5.70 -12.42 -4.16
C ARG A 84 5.94 -12.69 -2.67
N GLN A 85 5.26 -13.68 -2.08
CA GLN A 85 5.92 -14.73 -1.29
C GLN A 85 4.99 -15.85 -0.79
N PRO A 86 5.56 -17.04 -0.51
CA PRO A 86 4.86 -18.33 -0.51
C PRO A 86 4.32 -18.68 0.88
N ALA A 87 3.02 -18.48 1.10
CA ALA A 87 2.33 -19.09 2.25
C ALA A 87 1.99 -20.58 2.04
N THR A 88 2.46 -21.22 0.96
CA THR A 88 2.11 -22.61 0.62
C THR A 88 2.97 -23.68 1.31
N SER A 89 4.04 -23.30 2.03
CA SER A 89 4.98 -24.28 2.60
C SER A 89 4.66 -24.72 4.04
N ALA A 90 3.73 -24.06 4.74
CA ALA A 90 3.52 -24.32 6.18
C ALA A 90 2.39 -25.34 6.49
N LEU A 91 1.53 -25.71 5.53
CA LEU A 91 0.36 -26.54 5.81
C LEU A 91 0.55 -28.05 5.56
N ARG A 92 1.72 -28.51 5.09
CA ARG A 92 1.99 -29.95 4.84
C ARG A 92 2.64 -30.69 6.01
N CYS A 93 2.88 -30.06 7.15
CA CYS A 93 3.49 -30.73 8.32
C CYS A 93 2.51 -31.09 9.45
N ALA A 94 1.23 -30.71 9.36
CA ALA A 94 0.27 -30.87 10.47
C ALA A 94 -0.75 -32.02 10.32
N HIS A 95 -0.62 -32.89 9.31
CA HIS A 95 -1.44 -34.10 9.18
C HIS A 95 -0.57 -35.32 9.48
N ARG A 96 -0.47 -35.66 10.76
CA ARG A 96 -0.03 -36.97 11.24
C ARG A 96 -1.19 -37.58 12.01
N PRO A 97 -1.98 -38.50 11.44
CA PRO A 97 -2.98 -39.23 12.21
C PRO A 97 -2.24 -40.21 13.12
N VAL A 98 -2.39 -39.98 14.41
CA VAL A 98 -2.05 -40.91 15.48
C VAL A 98 -2.90 -42.18 15.33
N ALA A 99 -2.25 -43.35 15.38
CA ALA A 99 -2.93 -44.64 15.44
C ALA A 99 -3.72 -44.77 16.75
N PRO A 100 -4.81 -45.56 16.74
CA PRO A 100 -5.10 -46.40 17.89
C PRO A 100 -5.12 -47.89 17.50
N ALA A 101 -4.46 -48.67 18.36
CA ALA A 101 -4.53 -50.13 18.41
C ALA A 101 -5.92 -50.63 18.88
N ALA A 102 -6.12 -51.95 18.77
CA ALA A 102 -7.28 -52.79 19.16
C ALA A 102 -8.27 -53.06 18.01
N GLY A 103 -8.72 -54.30 17.75
CA GLY A 103 -8.49 -55.59 18.37
C GLY A 103 -9.26 -56.67 17.58
N THR A 104 -8.86 -57.92 17.79
CA THR A 104 -9.69 -59.14 17.84
C THR A 104 -10.79 -59.34 16.77
N LEU A 105 -10.59 -60.30 15.87
CA LEU A 105 -11.22 -61.64 15.85
C LEU A 105 -10.58 -62.53 14.77
#